data_AF-A0A1F5CVU3-F1
#
_entry.id   AF-A0A1F5CVU3-F1
#
_cell.length_a   1.000
_cell.length_b   1.000
_cell.length_c   1.000
_cell.angle_alpha   90.00
_cell.angle_beta   90.00
_cell.angle_gamma   90.00
#
_symmetry.space_group_name_H-M   'P 1'
#
loop_
_entity.id
_entity.type
_entity.pdbx_description
1 polymer ?
#
loop_
_entity_poly.entity_id
_entity_poly.type
_entity_poly.pdbx_seq_one_letter_code
_entity_poly.pdbx_strand_id
1 'polypeptide(L)'
;MAADLKTILLKLAKEDYKKAVSQIEKRVDRCKSLILEIEKSGKWSLSIWIEGSDTGKKEELDDLQMLERSNLAKGDMKYTHHNLYREYELTEKGIEVAKKLLSEMKP
;
A
#
# COMPACT_ATOMS: atom_id res chain seq x y z
N MET A 1 27.15 2.85 34.54
CA MET A 1 26.92 1.48 34.01
C MET A 1 25.46 1.23 33.63
N ALA A 2 24.50 1.11 34.57
CA ALA A 2 23.08 0.90 34.21
C ALA A 2 22.38 2.16 33.62
N ALA A 3 22.78 3.36 34.06
CA ALA A 3 22.28 4.63 33.53
C ALA A 3 22.67 4.85 32.05
N ASP A 4 23.83 4.34 31.64
CA ASP A 4 24.31 4.42 30.27
C ASP A 4 23.54 3.46 29.36
N LEU A 5 23.29 2.23 29.81
CA LEU A 5 22.49 1.25 29.07
C LEU A 5 21.05 1.73 28.83
N LYS A 6 20.38 2.23 29.88
CA LYS A 6 19.02 2.77 29.75
C LYS A 6 18.96 3.92 28.74
N THR A 7 19.95 4.81 28.77
CA THR A 7 20.01 5.97 27.87
C THR A 7 20.24 5.54 26.42
N ILE A 8 21.14 4.58 26.17
CA ILE A 8 21.40 4.02 24.84
C ILE A 8 20.16 3.34 24.27
N LEU A 9 19.50 2.48 25.06
CA LEU A 9 18.30 1.77 24.62
C LEU A 9 17.14 2.73 24.31
N LEU A 10 16.93 3.77 25.15
CA LEU A 10 15.91 4.79 24.89
C LEU A 10 16.20 5.61 23.64
N LYS A 11 17.48 5.89 23.35
CA LYS A 11 17.87 6.60 22.12
C LYS A 11 17.57 5.75 20.88
N LEU A 12 17.97 4.48 20.90
CA LEU A 12 17.69 3.53 19.81
C LEU A 12 16.18 3.39 19.57
N ALA A 13 15.40 3.18 20.62
CA ALA A 13 13.94 3.06 20.51
C ALA A 13 13.30 4.31 19.89
N LYS A 14 13.78 5.52 20.24
CA LYS A 14 13.31 6.77 19.63
C LYS A 14 13.67 6.88 18.15
N GLU A 15 14.88 6.45 17.77
CA GLU A 15 15.32 6.45 16.37
C GLU A 15 14.52 5.45 15.53
N ASP A 16 14.28 4.25 16.06
CA ASP A 16 13.48 3.22 15.39
C ASP A 16 12.04 3.64 15.25
N TYR A 17 11.46 4.27 16.27
CA TYR A 17 10.11 4.84 16.19
C TYR A 17 10.02 5.91 15.09
N LYS A 18 10.99 6.83 15.01
CA LYS A 18 11.01 7.87 13.95
C LYS A 18 11.09 7.24 12.56
N LYS A 19 11.94 6.21 12.38
CA LYS A 19 12.01 5.47 11.12
C LYS A 19 10.69 4.81 10.78
N ALA A 20 10.05 4.15 11.76
CA ALA A 20 8.76 3.50 11.57
C ALA A 20 7.67 4.50 11.14
N VAL A 21 7.59 5.66 11.80
CA VAL A 21 6.64 6.73 11.42
C VAL A 21 6.86 7.18 9.98
N SER A 22 8.11 7.46 9.59
CA SER A 22 8.41 7.89 8.21
C SER A 22 8.06 6.82 7.17
N GLN A 23 8.24 5.53 7.48
CA GLN A 23 7.83 4.44 6.60
C GLN A 23 6.30 4.33 6.49
N ILE A 24 5.58 4.54 7.59
CA ILE A 24 4.11 4.57 7.59
C ILE A 24 3.60 5.72 6.71
N GLU A 25 4.16 6.92 6.85
CA GLU A 25 3.78 8.09 6.03
C GLU A 25 3.99 7.83 4.53
N LYS A 26 5.17 7.31 4.15
CA LYS A 26 5.46 6.92 2.76
C LYS A 26 4.47 5.89 2.24
N ARG A 27 4.13 4.90 3.06
CA ARG A 27 3.16 3.87 2.71
C ARG A 27 1.77 4.45 2.51
N VAL A 28 1.35 5.37 3.38
CA VAL A 28 0.07 6.08 3.23
C VAL A 28 0.01 6.83 1.91
N ASP A 29 1.09 7.51 1.52
CA ASP A 29 1.13 8.25 0.26
C ASP A 29 1.08 7.32 -0.96
N ARG A 30 1.76 6.17 -0.93
CA ARG A 30 1.63 5.14 -1.99
C ARG A 30 0.20 4.59 -2.08
N CYS A 31 -0.43 4.29 -0.93
CA CYS A 31 -1.82 3.87 -0.88
C CYS A 31 -2.77 4.92 -1.48
N LYS A 32 -2.56 6.22 -1.22
CA LYS A 32 -3.34 7.29 -1.86
C LYS A 32 -3.17 7.26 -3.38
N SER A 33 -1.93 7.17 -3.87
CA SER A 33 -1.66 7.08 -5.31
C SER A 33 -2.35 5.88 -5.95
N LEU A 34 -2.28 4.70 -5.32
CA LEU A 34 -2.96 3.49 -5.80
C LEU A 34 -4.48 3.65 -5.84
N ILE A 35 -5.09 4.25 -4.81
CA ILE A 35 -6.54 4.54 -4.82
C ILE A 35 -6.89 5.42 -6.02
N LEU A 36 -6.13 6.49 -6.29
CA LEU A 36 -6.39 7.39 -7.41
C LEU A 36 -6.17 6.70 -8.78
N GLU A 37 -5.18 5.82 -8.88
CA GLU A 37 -4.94 5.04 -10.11
C GLU A 37 -6.07 4.05 -10.40
N ILE A 38 -6.57 3.37 -9.37
CA ILE A 38 -7.71 2.44 -9.49
C ILE A 38 -8.97 3.23 -9.84
N GLU A 39 -9.26 4.35 -9.17
CA GLU A 39 -10.40 5.24 -9.48
C GLU A 39 -10.38 5.67 -10.95
N LYS A 40 -9.20 6.10 -11.45
CA LYS A 40 -9.03 6.56 -12.83
C LYS A 40 -9.22 5.43 -13.85
N SER A 41 -8.76 4.23 -13.53
CA SER A 41 -8.77 3.08 -14.44
C SER A 41 -10.06 2.26 -14.36
N GLY A 42 -10.85 2.44 -13.29
CA GLY A 42 -11.98 1.59 -12.90
C GLY A 42 -11.54 0.22 -12.38
N LYS A 43 -10.75 -0.50 -13.18
CA LYS A 43 -10.10 -1.77 -12.83
C LYS A 43 -8.61 -1.67 -13.07
N TRP A 44 -7.82 -2.09 -12.09
CA TRP A 44 -6.36 -1.99 -12.14
C TRP A 44 -5.74 -3.36 -11.87
N SER A 45 -4.77 -3.78 -12.67
CA SER A 45 -4.20 -5.13 -12.57
C SER A 45 -2.74 -5.12 -12.15
N LEU A 46 -2.42 -5.90 -11.12
CA LEU A 46 -1.05 -6.22 -10.72
C LEU A 46 -0.63 -7.58 -11.27
N SER A 47 0.41 -7.61 -12.08
CA SER A 47 1.10 -8.86 -12.43
C SER A 47 1.93 -9.33 -11.24
N ILE A 48 1.62 -10.51 -10.71
CA ILE A 48 2.36 -11.15 -9.60
C ILE A 48 3.42 -12.10 -10.17
N TRP A 49 3.02 -12.93 -11.13
CA TRP A 49 3.92 -13.84 -11.85
C TRP A 49 3.71 -13.70 -13.35
N ILE A 50 4.81 -13.67 -14.10
CA ILE A 50 4.82 -13.70 -15.56
C ILE A 50 5.77 -14.81 -16.01
N GLU A 51 5.27 -15.75 -16.81
CA GLU A 51 6.05 -16.90 -17.33
C GLU A 51 6.82 -17.65 -16.24
N GLY A 52 6.19 -17.84 -15.06
CA GLY A 52 6.81 -18.52 -13.92
C GLY A 52 7.88 -17.71 -13.18
N SER A 53 8.04 -16.41 -13.49
CA SER A 53 8.94 -15.49 -12.79
C SER A 53 8.16 -14.47 -11.94
N ASP A 54 8.63 -14.21 -10.72
CA ASP A 54 8.11 -13.16 -9.84
C ASP A 54 8.45 -11.78 -10.42
N THR A 55 7.47 -10.88 -10.46
CA THR A 55 7.63 -9.53 -11.02
C THR A 55 8.33 -8.56 -10.08
N GLY A 56 8.62 -8.95 -8.83
CA GLY A 56 9.29 -8.13 -7.83
C GLY A 56 8.40 -7.05 -7.21
N LYS A 57 7.09 -7.04 -7.49
CA LYS A 57 6.13 -6.01 -7.03
C LYS A 57 5.56 -6.29 -5.64
N LYS A 58 6.42 -6.75 -4.73
CA LYS A 58 6.01 -7.16 -3.38
C LYS A 58 5.48 -5.97 -2.58
N GLU A 59 6.11 -4.81 -2.70
CA GLU A 59 5.71 -3.61 -1.96
C GLU A 59 4.32 -3.12 -2.42
N GLU A 60 4.07 -3.04 -3.73
CA GLU A 60 2.75 -2.69 -4.25
C GLU A 60 1.69 -3.73 -3.86
N LEU A 61 2.03 -5.02 -3.88
CA LEU A 61 1.12 -6.08 -3.44
C LEU A 61 0.75 -5.92 -1.95
N ASP A 62 1.72 -5.64 -1.09
CA ASP A 62 1.50 -5.43 0.35
C ASP A 62 0.63 -4.19 0.59
N ASP A 63 0.81 -3.13 -0.18
CA ASP A 63 0.00 -1.90 -0.10
C ASP A 63 -1.45 -2.16 -0.55
N LEU A 64 -1.65 -2.89 -1.66
CA LEU A 64 -2.98 -3.26 -2.13
C LEU A 64 -3.71 -4.21 -1.16
N GLN A 65 -2.99 -5.16 -0.55
CA GLN A 65 -3.55 -6.00 0.50
C GLN A 65 -3.98 -5.18 1.72
N MET A 66 -3.27 -4.10 2.06
CA MET A 66 -3.69 -3.19 3.12
C MET A 66 -4.97 -2.42 2.75
N LEU A 67 -5.11 -2.01 1.48
CA LEU A 67 -6.34 -1.40 0.97
C LEU A 67 -7.53 -2.38 1.01
N GLU A 68 -7.31 -3.66 0.71
CA GLU A 68 -8.34 -4.69 0.87
C GLU A 68 -8.74 -4.90 2.32
N ARG A 69 -7.77 -5.06 3.22
CA ARG A 69 -8.03 -5.26 4.66
C ARG A 69 -8.74 -4.08 5.31
N SER A 70 -8.59 -2.88 4.75
CA SER A 70 -9.29 -1.66 5.21
C SER A 70 -10.64 -1.43 4.53
N ASN A 71 -11.06 -2.36 3.65
CA ASN A 71 -12.27 -2.31 2.85
C ASN A 71 -12.34 -1.06 1.97
N LEU A 72 -11.21 -0.68 1.38
CA LEU A 72 -11.13 0.42 0.40
C LEU A 72 -11.09 -0.14 -1.03
N ALA A 73 -10.40 -1.25 -1.24
CA ALA A 73 -10.39 -1.97 -2.52
C ALA A 73 -10.87 -3.42 -2.32
N LYS A 74 -11.28 -4.05 -3.40
CA LYS A 74 -11.43 -5.51 -3.51
C LYS A 74 -10.54 -5.99 -4.63
N GLY A 75 -9.94 -7.16 -4.46
CA GLY A 75 -9.06 -7.74 -5.46
C GLY A 75 -9.39 -9.19 -5.75
N ASP A 76 -9.47 -9.50 -7.04
CA ASP A 76 -9.77 -10.81 -7.60
C ASP A 76 -8.53 -11.37 -8.29
N MET A 77 -8.20 -12.63 -8.00
CA MET A 77 -7.12 -13.33 -8.70
C MET A 77 -7.58 -13.76 -10.08
N LYS A 78 -6.75 -13.46 -11.09
CA LYS A 78 -6.94 -13.90 -12.48
C LYS A 78 -5.75 -14.72 -12.93
N TYR A 79 -6.04 -15.89 -13.47
CA TYR A 79 -5.06 -16.84 -13.98
C TYR A 79 -5.16 -16.91 -15.49
N THR A 80 -4.03 -16.80 -16.18
CA THR A 80 -3.96 -17.03 -17.62
C THR A 80 -2.70 -17.84 -17.93
N HIS A 81 -2.86 -19.09 -18.36
CA HIS A 81 -1.77 -20.02 -18.74
C HIS A 81 -0.58 -20.04 -17.76
N HIS A 82 0.39 -19.12 -17.91
CA HIS A 82 1.62 -19.03 -17.12
C HIS A 82 1.73 -17.76 -16.25
N ASN A 83 0.68 -16.94 -16.22
CA ASN A 83 0.68 -15.65 -15.55
C ASN A 83 -0.38 -15.61 -14.45
N LEU A 84 0.00 -14.99 -13.34
CA LEU A 84 -0.89 -14.69 -12.22
C LEU A 84 -1.00 -13.17 -12.11
N TYR A 85 -2.23 -12.67 -12.26
CA TYR A 85 -2.56 -11.28 -12.03
C TYR A 85 -3.55 -11.17 -10.88
N ARG A 86 -3.55 -10.02 -10.22
CA ARG A 86 -4.60 -9.63 -9.29
C ARG A 86 -5.21 -8.33 -9.77
N GLU A 87 -6.47 -8.39 -10.13
CA GLU A 87 -7.26 -7.23 -10.54
C GLU A 87 -7.87 -6.60 -9.30
N TYR A 88 -7.81 -5.29 -9.18
CA TYR A 88 -8.35 -4.52 -8.09
C TYR A 88 -9.37 -3.52 -8.62
N GLU A 89 -10.42 -3.32 -7.84
CA GLU A 89 -11.42 -2.29 -8.03
C GLU A 89 -11.78 -1.67 -6.69
N LEU A 90 -12.16 -0.39 -6.70
CA LEU A 90 -12.55 0.29 -5.47
C LEU A 90 -13.90 -0.20 -4.97
N THR A 91 -14.03 -0.27 -3.66
CA THR A 91 -15.32 -0.39 -2.98
C THR A 91 -16.02 0.98 -2.95
N GLU A 92 -17.29 1.02 -2.55
CA GLU A 92 -18.00 2.30 -2.33
C GLU A 92 -17.24 3.24 -1.38
N LYS A 93 -16.71 2.68 -0.28
CA LYS A 93 -15.88 3.42 0.68
C LYS A 93 -14.57 3.91 0.05
N GLY A 94 -13.95 3.10 -0.81
CA GLY A 94 -12.76 3.49 -1.57
C GLY A 94 -13.01 4.68 -2.48
N ILE A 95 -14.15 4.67 -3.19
CA ILE A 95 -14.57 5.75 -4.09
C ILE A 95 -14.82 7.05 -3.31
N GLU A 96 -15.46 6.97 -2.14
CA GLU A 96 -15.64 8.16 -1.28
C GLU A 96 -14.30 8.77 -0.85
N VAL A 97 -13.33 7.93 -0.49
CA VAL A 97 -11.99 8.38 -0.13
C VAL A 97 -11.28 9.00 -1.32
N ALA A 98 -11.34 8.36 -2.50
CA ALA A 98 -10.76 8.90 -3.73
C ALA A 98 -11.32 10.29 -4.08
N LYS A 99 -12.65 10.47 -3.97
CA LYS A 99 -13.29 11.78 -4.17
C LYS A 99 -12.78 12.84 -3.20
N LYS A 100 -12.64 12.51 -1.91
CA LYS A 100 -12.09 13.43 -0.90
C LYS A 100 -10.64 13.81 -1.23
N LEU A 101 -9.81 12.84 -1.60
CA LEU A 101 -8.43 13.09 -2.01
C LEU A 101 -8.34 14.02 -3.23
N LEU A 102 -9.21 13.82 -4.23
CA LEU A 102 -9.27 14.69 -5.41
C LEU A 102 -9.76 16.11 -5.08
N SER A 103 -10.66 16.25 -4.11
CA SER A 103 -11.12 17.55 -3.63
C SER A 103 -10.05 18.29 -2.84
N GLU A 104 -9.25 17.61 -2.03
CA GLU A 104 -8.12 18.19 -1.29
C GLU A 104 -6.97 18.62 -2.22
N MET A 105 -6.88 18.03 -3.42
CA MET A 105 -5.88 18.38 -4.44
C MET A 105 -6.32 19.52 -5.38
N LYS A 106 -7.58 19.96 -5.34
CA LYS A 106 -8.04 21.13 -6.10
C LYS A 106 -7.82 22.40 -5.27
N PRO A 107 -7.06 23.40 -5.76
CA PRO A 107 -6.85 24.68 -5.08
C PRO A 107 -8.13 25.51 -4.98
#